data_AF-A0A4C1W0Q8-F1
#
_entry.id   AF-A0A4C1W0Q8-F1
#
_cell.length_a   1.000
_cell.length_b   1.000
_cell.length_c   1.000
_cell.angle_alpha   90.00
_cell.angle_beta   90.00
_cell.angle_gamma   90.00
#
_symmetry.space_group_name_H-M   'P 1'
#
loop_
_entity.id
_entity.type
_entity.pdbx_description
1 polymer ?
#
loop_
_entity_poly.entity_id
_entity_poly.type
_entity_poly.pdbx_seq_one_letter_code
_entity_poly.pdbx_strand_id
1 'polypeptide(L)'
;MSQGHAISVLARAYHRSGRRVYLEAARRALRLLDVASHAGGVRALCLDRFIWYEEYPTTPPLFVLNGFIYTLLGLYDLHVIEGENSISTAKKMFDSGMISLKTLLPLFDTGSGSFYDLRHFTLGVSPNIARWDYHATHVNQLYLLAGLDDDPVFLNTAKRWEGYMQGKRAAHN
;
A
#
# COMPACT_ATOMS: atom_id res chain seq x y z
N MET A 1 -0.66 7.51 1.97
CA MET A 1 0.81 7.61 2.21
C MET A 1 1.19 8.34 3.51
N SER A 2 0.85 9.63 3.68
CA SER A 2 1.34 10.44 4.82
C SER A 2 1.04 9.82 6.20
N GLN A 3 -0.17 9.26 6.37
CA GLN A 3 -0.52 8.55 7.61
C GLN A 3 0.37 7.33 7.85
N GLY A 4 0.65 6.53 6.81
CA GLY A 4 1.56 5.39 6.87
C GLY A 4 2.95 5.76 7.39
N HIS A 5 3.59 6.74 6.75
CA HIS A 5 4.91 7.22 7.18
C HIS A 5 4.89 7.77 8.62
N ALA A 6 3.89 8.57 8.96
CA ALA A 6 3.77 9.11 10.32
C ALA A 6 3.64 7.99 11.35
N ILE A 7 2.79 6.99 11.08
CA ILE A 7 2.62 5.81 11.93
C ILE A 7 3.94 5.05 12.06
N SER A 8 4.65 4.76 10.97
CA SER A 8 5.96 4.09 10.97
C SER A 8 6.99 4.82 11.84
N VAL A 9 7.05 6.15 11.76
CA VAL A 9 7.97 6.97 12.56
C VAL A 9 7.58 6.93 14.04
N LEU A 10 6.29 7.13 14.35
CA LEU A 10 5.77 7.15 15.72
C LEU A 10 5.89 5.79 16.40
N ALA A 11 5.65 4.69 15.68
CA ALA A 11 5.81 3.33 16.18
C ALA A 11 7.27 3.07 16.60
N ARG A 12 8.24 3.44 15.75
CA ARG A 12 9.67 3.33 16.07
C ARG A 12 10.09 4.24 17.22
N ALA A 13 9.57 5.47 17.27
CA ALA A 13 9.82 6.39 18.38
C ALA A 13 9.30 5.85 19.71
N TYR A 14 8.10 5.25 19.73
CA TYR A 14 7.58 4.55 20.91
C TYR A 14 8.45 3.36 21.29
N HIS A 15 8.77 2.48 20.34
CA HIS A 15 9.61 1.30 20.57
C HIS A 15 10.94 1.66 21.25
N ARG A 16 11.59 2.74 20.77
CA ARG A 16 12.89 3.16 21.30
C ARG A 16 12.81 3.89 22.64
N SER A 17 11.75 4.67 22.88
CA SER A 17 11.68 5.59 24.04
C SER A 17 10.74 5.13 25.15
N GLY A 18 9.83 4.19 24.90
CA GLY A 18 8.75 3.82 25.82
C GLY A 18 7.70 4.91 26.04
N ARG A 19 7.80 6.08 25.39
CA ARG A 19 6.91 7.22 25.64
C ARG A 19 5.56 7.04 24.96
N ARG A 20 4.52 6.77 25.76
CA ARG A 20 3.14 6.50 25.29
C ARG A 20 2.55 7.57 24.36
N VAL A 21 2.98 8.82 24.46
CA VAL A 21 2.53 9.91 23.57
C VAL A 21 2.69 9.56 22.08
N TYR A 22 3.74 8.84 21.71
CA TYR A 22 3.98 8.41 20.33
C TYR A 22 3.02 7.31 19.89
N LEU A 23 2.80 6.30 20.74
CA LEU A 23 1.82 5.24 20.48
C LEU A 23 0.40 5.80 20.34
N GLU A 24 0.02 6.72 21.22
CA GLU A 24 -1.28 7.39 21.17
C GLU A 24 -1.43 8.25 19.91
N ALA A 25 -0.37 8.95 19.48
CA ALA A 25 -0.38 9.69 18.22
C ALA A 25 -0.54 8.76 17.02
N ALA A 26 0.16 7.61 17.00
CA ALA A 26 0.04 6.61 15.94
C ALA A 26 -1.39 6.04 15.85
N ARG A 27 -2.01 5.73 17.00
CA ARG A 27 -3.41 5.28 17.06
C ARG A 27 -4.39 6.33 16.53
N ARG A 28 -4.16 7.61 16.83
CA ARG A 28 -5.01 8.70 16.31
C ARG A 28 -4.91 8.84 14.79
N ALA A 29 -3.74 8.56 14.20
CA ALA A 29 -3.52 8.60 12.75
C ALA A 29 -4.35 7.57 11.99
N LEU A 30 -4.72 6.44 12.63
CA LEU A 30 -5.58 5.42 12.02
C LEU A 30 -6.97 5.92 11.64
N ARG A 31 -7.50 6.93 12.35
CA ARG A 31 -8.89 7.37 12.18
C ARG A 31 -9.18 7.85 10.76
N LEU A 32 -8.23 8.54 10.13
CA LEU A 32 -8.45 9.05 8.77
C LEU A 32 -8.53 7.93 7.72
N LEU A 33 -7.87 6.81 7.98
CA LEU A 33 -7.87 5.63 7.11
C LEU A 33 -9.24 4.92 7.06
N ASP A 34 -10.13 5.20 8.02
CA ASP A 34 -11.49 4.64 8.06
C ASP A 34 -12.56 5.59 7.52
N VAL A 35 -12.21 6.86 7.28
CA VAL A 35 -13.12 7.85 6.71
C VAL A 35 -13.04 7.81 5.19
N ALA A 36 -14.20 7.81 4.52
CA ALA A 36 -14.26 7.82 3.05
C ALA A 36 -13.67 9.11 2.47
N SER A 37 -13.04 9.02 1.29
CA SER A 37 -12.37 10.16 0.64
C SER A 37 -13.31 11.35 0.41
N HIS A 38 -14.55 11.09 -0.04
CA HIS A 38 -15.58 12.14 -0.22
C HIS A 38 -16.08 12.77 1.09
N ALA A 39 -15.81 12.13 2.24
CA ALA A 39 -16.16 12.61 3.57
C ALA A 39 -14.95 13.24 4.30
N GLY A 40 -13.89 13.62 3.57
CA GLY A 40 -12.68 14.24 4.11
C GLY A 40 -11.66 13.23 4.66
N GLY A 41 -11.83 11.94 4.39
CA GLY A 41 -10.89 10.89 4.74
C GLY A 41 -9.96 10.48 3.60
N VAL A 42 -9.44 9.25 3.68
CA VAL A 42 -8.57 8.68 2.62
C VAL A 42 -8.97 7.26 2.21
N ARG A 43 -10.10 6.74 2.68
CA ARG A 43 -10.59 5.41 2.30
C ARG A 43 -11.33 5.50 0.96
N ALA A 44 -11.01 4.59 0.05
CA ALA A 44 -11.73 4.34 -1.18
C ALA A 44 -12.09 2.85 -1.29
N LEU A 45 -13.01 2.53 -2.20
CA LEU A 45 -13.34 1.16 -2.58
C LEU A 45 -13.07 0.99 -4.07
N CYS A 46 -12.17 0.06 -4.40
CA CYS A 46 -11.98 -0.38 -5.77
C CYS A 46 -12.98 -1.51 -6.07
N LEU A 47 -13.64 -1.45 -7.24
CA LEU A 47 -14.67 -2.41 -7.66
C LEU A 47 -15.78 -2.60 -6.59
N ASP A 48 -16.13 -1.54 -5.87
CA ASP A 48 -17.11 -1.52 -4.78
C ASP A 48 -16.87 -2.56 -3.66
N ARG A 49 -15.67 -3.13 -3.58
CA ARG A 49 -15.36 -4.28 -2.70
C ARG A 49 -14.04 -4.16 -1.97
N PHE A 50 -12.98 -3.74 -2.66
CA PHE A 50 -11.62 -3.80 -2.13
C PHE A 50 -11.24 -2.47 -1.51
N ILE A 51 -10.87 -2.49 -0.22
CA ILE A 51 -10.46 -1.28 0.49
C ILE A 51 -9.14 -0.78 -0.07
N TRP A 52 -9.07 0.53 -0.31
CA TRP A 52 -7.85 1.23 -0.67
C TRP A 52 -7.64 2.46 0.21
N TYR A 53 -6.39 2.69 0.60
CA TYR A 53 -5.99 3.89 1.34
C TYR A 53 -5.28 4.85 0.36
N GLU A 54 -6.00 5.87 -0.08
CA GLU A 54 -5.55 6.79 -1.12
C GLU A 54 -4.29 7.57 -0.69
N GLU A 55 -3.35 7.72 -1.61
CA GLU A 55 -2.29 8.73 -1.50
C GLU A 55 -2.87 10.13 -1.73
N TYR A 56 -3.70 10.26 -2.77
CA TYR A 56 -4.41 11.47 -3.14
C TYR A 56 -5.92 11.18 -3.10
N PRO A 57 -6.64 11.61 -2.04
CA PRO A 57 -8.08 11.34 -1.87
C PRO A 57 -8.93 12.16 -2.87
N THR A 58 -8.86 11.77 -4.13
CA THR A 58 -9.48 12.41 -5.28
C THR A 58 -10.86 11.81 -5.56
N THR A 59 -11.66 12.50 -6.37
CA THR A 59 -12.96 12.00 -6.85
C THR A 59 -13.00 12.13 -8.37
N PRO A 60 -13.07 11.02 -9.13
CA PRO A 60 -13.00 9.62 -8.66
C PRO A 60 -11.62 9.24 -8.11
N PRO A 61 -11.50 8.13 -7.34
CA PRO A 61 -10.23 7.67 -6.77
C PRO A 61 -9.21 7.30 -7.85
N LEU A 62 -7.92 7.44 -7.52
CA LEU A 62 -6.82 7.13 -8.45
C LEU A 62 -6.15 5.79 -8.15
N PHE A 63 -6.23 5.31 -6.90
CA PHE A 63 -5.63 4.04 -6.49
C PHE A 63 -4.10 3.99 -6.72
N VAL A 64 -3.38 5.00 -6.24
CA VAL A 64 -1.91 5.05 -6.36
C VAL A 64 -1.25 3.91 -5.58
N LEU A 65 -0.40 3.12 -6.25
CA LEU A 65 0.16 1.87 -5.70
C LEU A 65 1.14 2.11 -4.55
N ASN A 66 2.20 2.89 -4.81
CA ASN A 66 3.28 3.08 -3.85
C ASN A 66 2.79 3.65 -2.50
N GLY A 67 1.90 4.66 -2.53
CA GLY A 67 1.37 5.29 -1.34
C GLY A 67 0.42 4.40 -0.54
N PHE A 68 -0.27 3.47 -1.21
CA PHE A 68 -1.06 2.44 -0.55
C PHE A 68 -0.16 1.47 0.20
N ILE A 69 0.88 0.93 -0.46
CA ILE A 69 1.82 0.01 0.18
C ILE A 69 2.52 0.67 1.38
N TYR A 70 2.99 1.91 1.26
CA TYR A 70 3.56 2.63 2.43
C TYR A 70 2.56 2.79 3.58
N THR A 71 1.26 2.89 3.28
CA THR A 71 0.22 2.92 4.32
C THR A 71 0.10 1.55 5.01
N LEU A 72 0.17 0.45 4.26
CA LEU A 72 0.18 -0.91 4.83
C LEU A 72 1.41 -1.14 5.73
N LEU A 73 2.59 -0.67 5.32
CA LEU A 73 3.80 -0.80 6.14
C LEU A 73 3.68 -0.05 7.47
N GLY A 74 3.08 1.14 7.48
CA GLY A 74 2.78 1.85 8.72
C GLY A 74 1.79 1.09 9.61
N LEU A 75 0.74 0.52 9.03
CA LEU A 75 -0.21 -0.30 9.77
C LEU A 75 0.46 -1.55 10.39
N TYR A 76 1.34 -2.20 9.64
CA TYR A 76 2.15 -3.33 10.13
C TYR A 76 3.05 -2.93 11.30
N ASP A 77 3.81 -1.84 11.17
CA ASP A 77 4.69 -1.33 12.22
C ASP A 77 3.91 -1.08 13.53
N LEU A 78 2.74 -0.44 13.45
CA LEU A 78 1.92 -0.18 14.64
C LEU A 78 1.38 -1.48 15.25
N HIS A 79 0.86 -2.39 14.43
CA HIS A 79 0.36 -3.68 14.92
C HIS A 79 1.44 -4.46 15.68
N VAL A 80 2.64 -4.59 15.13
CA VAL A 80 3.77 -5.29 15.76
C VAL A 80 4.10 -4.68 17.13
N ILE A 81 4.09 -3.35 17.21
CA ILE A 81 4.38 -2.61 18.44
C ILE A 81 3.26 -2.71 19.48
N GLU A 82 2.00 -2.87 19.06
CA GLU A 82 0.86 -3.11 19.96
C GLU A 82 0.87 -4.53 20.54
N GLY A 83 1.55 -5.48 19.89
CA GLY A 83 1.71 -6.86 20.32
C GLY A 83 0.58 -7.78 19.86
N GLU A 84 0.90 -9.07 19.70
CA GLU A 84 0.02 -10.09 19.12
C GLU A 84 -1.27 -10.33 19.93
N ASN A 85 -1.21 -10.17 21.25
CA ASN A 85 -2.35 -10.38 22.15
C ASN A 85 -3.32 -9.18 22.22
N SER A 86 -3.06 -8.10 21.45
CA SER A 86 -3.90 -6.91 21.45
C SER A 86 -4.97 -6.96 20.36
N ILE A 87 -6.16 -6.46 20.66
CA ILE A 87 -7.15 -6.14 19.62
C ILE A 87 -6.64 -4.90 18.86
N SER A 88 -5.81 -5.12 17.85
CA SER A 88 -5.21 -4.06 17.05
C SER A 88 -6.12 -3.67 15.87
N THR A 89 -6.63 -2.45 15.88
CA THR A 89 -7.31 -1.87 14.70
C THR A 89 -6.36 -1.79 13.52
N ALA A 90 -5.06 -1.50 13.77
CA ALA A 90 -4.05 -1.46 12.73
C ALA A 90 -3.90 -2.82 12.04
N LYS A 91 -3.93 -3.93 12.79
CA LYS A 91 -3.94 -5.28 12.23
C LYS A 91 -5.12 -5.50 11.28
N LYS A 92 -6.35 -5.20 11.73
CA LYS A 92 -7.55 -5.40 10.90
C LYS A 92 -7.48 -4.63 9.58
N MET A 93 -6.99 -3.39 9.64
CA MET A 93 -6.78 -2.54 8.47
C MET A 93 -5.68 -3.09 7.55
N PHE A 94 -4.55 -3.52 8.13
CA PHE A 94 -3.47 -4.17 7.40
C PHE A 94 -3.96 -5.42 6.68
N ASP A 95 -4.61 -6.35 7.37
CA ASP A 95 -5.11 -7.60 6.81
C ASP A 95 -6.08 -7.34 5.65
N SER A 96 -7.03 -6.41 5.82
CA SER A 96 -8.00 -6.02 4.76
C SER A 96 -7.32 -5.35 3.56
N GLY A 97 -6.30 -4.53 3.83
CA GLY A 97 -5.51 -3.88 2.80
C GLY A 97 -4.61 -4.85 2.03
N MET A 98 -4.03 -5.84 2.70
CA MET A 98 -3.23 -6.91 2.09
C MET A 98 -4.07 -7.78 1.17
N ILE A 99 -5.30 -8.15 1.57
CA ILE A 99 -6.26 -8.85 0.68
C ILE A 99 -6.52 -8.04 -0.59
N SER A 100 -6.75 -6.74 -0.45
CA SER A 100 -7.01 -5.83 -1.56
C SER A 100 -5.78 -5.71 -2.47
N LEU A 101 -4.58 -5.54 -1.89
CA LEU A 101 -3.33 -5.46 -2.64
C LEU A 101 -3.10 -6.72 -3.45
N LYS A 102 -3.15 -7.91 -2.83
CA LYS A 102 -2.92 -9.20 -3.52
C LYS A 102 -3.86 -9.39 -4.69
N THR A 103 -5.13 -9.00 -4.50
CA THR A 103 -6.17 -9.17 -5.53
C THR A 103 -5.99 -8.20 -6.69
N LEU A 104 -5.63 -6.94 -6.41
CA LEU A 104 -5.57 -5.87 -7.42
C LEU A 104 -4.17 -5.69 -8.03
N LEU A 105 -3.11 -6.24 -7.43
CA LEU A 105 -1.73 -6.09 -7.89
C LEU A 105 -1.53 -6.41 -9.39
N PRO A 106 -2.18 -7.45 -9.96
CA PRO A 106 -2.08 -7.71 -11.41
C PRO A 106 -2.54 -6.54 -12.29
N LEU A 107 -3.47 -5.70 -11.83
CA LEU A 107 -3.95 -4.53 -12.59
C LEU A 107 -2.88 -3.46 -12.79
N PHE A 108 -1.82 -3.48 -11.98
CA PHE A 108 -0.70 -2.55 -12.09
C PHE A 108 0.42 -3.07 -13.00
N ASP A 109 0.33 -4.31 -13.50
CA ASP A 109 1.34 -4.91 -14.36
C ASP A 109 1.06 -4.59 -15.83
N THR A 110 2.05 -3.99 -16.52
CA THR A 110 1.92 -3.66 -17.95
C THR A 110 2.48 -4.75 -18.87
N GLY A 111 3.14 -5.77 -18.31
CA GLY A 111 3.94 -6.74 -19.04
C GLY A 111 5.36 -6.26 -19.39
N SER A 112 5.71 -5.00 -19.14
CA SER A 112 7.07 -4.46 -19.36
C SER A 112 7.45 -3.31 -18.42
N GLY A 113 6.77 -3.23 -17.28
CA GLY A 113 6.84 -2.14 -16.30
C GLY A 113 5.60 -2.18 -15.42
N SER A 114 5.37 -1.15 -14.61
CA SER A 114 4.17 -1.02 -13.78
C SER A 114 3.41 0.28 -14.04
N PHE A 115 2.10 0.29 -13.81
CA PHE A 115 1.35 1.53 -13.68
C PHE A 115 1.58 2.19 -12.31
N TYR A 116 1.56 3.51 -12.26
CA TYR A 116 1.64 4.29 -11.02
C TYR A 116 0.32 4.25 -10.24
N ASP A 117 -0.78 4.30 -10.99
CA ASP A 117 -2.15 4.39 -10.50
C ASP A 117 -3.11 3.67 -11.48
N LEU A 118 -4.37 3.56 -11.09
CA LEU A 118 -5.43 2.96 -11.91
C LEU A 118 -6.33 4.02 -12.57
N ARG A 119 -5.80 5.21 -12.88
CA ARG A 119 -6.59 6.30 -13.49
C ARG A 119 -7.24 5.91 -14.83
N HIS A 120 -6.63 4.98 -15.56
CA HIS A 120 -7.17 4.49 -16.83
C HIS A 120 -8.41 3.63 -16.62
N PHE A 121 -8.51 2.96 -15.47
CA PHE A 121 -9.69 2.22 -15.07
C PHE A 121 -10.81 3.13 -14.55
N THR A 122 -10.45 4.20 -13.81
CA THR A 122 -11.45 5.06 -13.17
C THR A 122 -11.91 6.25 -14.02
N LEU A 123 -11.04 6.79 -14.87
CA LEU A 123 -11.33 7.97 -15.71
C LEU A 123 -11.47 7.64 -17.20
N GLY A 124 -11.14 6.42 -17.64
CA GLY A 124 -11.16 6.06 -19.06
C GLY A 124 -10.11 6.81 -19.90
N VAL A 125 -9.02 7.25 -19.27
CA VAL A 125 -7.91 7.97 -19.93
C VAL A 125 -6.71 7.05 -20.15
N SER A 126 -5.68 7.53 -20.86
CA SER A 126 -4.45 6.77 -21.05
C SER A 126 -3.80 6.37 -19.71
N PRO A 127 -3.23 5.16 -19.61
CA PRO A 127 -2.58 4.70 -18.39
C PRO A 127 -1.42 5.58 -17.95
N ASN A 128 -1.29 5.77 -16.65
CA ASN A 128 -0.14 6.43 -16.05
C ASN A 128 0.97 5.40 -15.78
N ILE A 129 1.89 5.25 -16.73
CA ILE A 129 3.04 4.35 -16.57
C ILE A 129 3.99 4.94 -15.53
N ALA A 130 4.36 4.13 -14.54
CA ALA A 130 5.34 4.53 -13.54
C ALA A 130 6.70 4.77 -14.22
N ARG A 131 7.31 5.92 -13.93
CA ARG A 131 8.72 6.15 -14.27
C ARG A 131 9.60 5.11 -13.57
N TRP A 132 10.81 4.89 -14.08
CA TRP A 132 11.69 3.82 -13.60
C TRP A 132 12.05 3.90 -12.11
N ASP A 133 12.14 5.12 -11.56
CA ASP A 133 12.32 5.34 -10.13
C ASP A 133 11.12 4.85 -9.31
N TYR A 134 9.89 5.19 -9.71
CA TYR A 134 8.68 4.64 -9.08
C TYR A 134 8.52 3.14 -9.29
N HIS A 135 8.90 2.63 -10.47
CA HIS A 135 8.90 1.19 -10.73
C HIS A 135 9.85 0.46 -9.78
N ALA A 136 11.07 0.99 -9.59
CA ALA A 136 12.02 0.47 -8.61
C ALA A 136 11.48 0.57 -7.17
N THR A 137 10.78 1.66 -6.82
CA THR A 137 10.07 1.77 -5.54
C THR A 137 9.06 0.64 -5.36
N HIS A 138 8.24 0.36 -6.37
CA HIS A 138 7.28 -0.74 -6.29
C HIS A 138 7.97 -2.10 -6.10
N VAL A 139 9.04 -2.37 -6.84
CA VAL A 139 9.82 -3.61 -6.70
C VAL A 139 10.34 -3.76 -5.26
N ASN A 140 10.96 -2.72 -4.70
CA ASN A 140 11.48 -2.72 -3.34
C ASN A 140 10.37 -2.94 -2.30
N GLN A 141 9.23 -2.29 -2.49
CA GLN A 141 8.05 -2.46 -1.63
C GLN A 141 7.52 -3.89 -1.66
N LEU A 142 7.44 -4.52 -2.84
CA LEU A 142 6.99 -5.91 -2.98
C LEU A 142 7.98 -6.90 -2.37
N TYR A 143 9.29 -6.68 -2.52
CA TYR A 143 10.29 -7.49 -1.83
C TYR A 143 10.20 -7.38 -0.30
N LEU A 144 9.94 -6.18 0.22
CA LEU A 144 9.70 -5.99 1.65
C LEU A 144 8.45 -6.75 2.10
N LEU A 145 7.33 -6.60 1.38
CA LEU A 145 6.09 -7.32 1.70
C LEU A 145 6.24 -8.85 1.62
N ALA A 146 7.05 -9.37 0.68
CA ALA A 146 7.35 -10.80 0.59
C ALA A 146 8.14 -11.33 1.80
N GLY A 147 8.78 -10.46 2.59
CA GLY A 147 9.38 -10.83 3.87
C GLY A 147 8.40 -10.78 5.06
N LEU A 148 7.20 -10.23 4.86
CA LEU A 148 6.16 -10.11 5.89
C LEU A 148 5.00 -11.10 5.68
N ASP A 149 4.80 -11.57 4.45
CA ASP A 149 3.68 -12.42 4.03
C ASP A 149 4.18 -13.44 2.99
N ASP A 150 3.97 -14.73 3.27
CA ASP A 150 4.47 -15.84 2.45
C ASP A 150 3.69 -16.06 1.14
N ASP A 151 2.68 -15.24 0.84
CA ASP A 151 1.94 -15.37 -0.41
C ASP A 151 2.88 -15.14 -1.62
N PRO A 152 3.00 -16.12 -2.53
CA PRO A 152 3.95 -16.07 -3.63
C PRO A 152 3.68 -14.93 -4.60
N VAL A 153 2.49 -14.30 -4.58
CA VAL A 153 2.16 -13.18 -5.47
C VAL A 153 3.15 -12.03 -5.35
N PHE A 154 3.64 -11.73 -4.14
CA PHE A 154 4.58 -10.63 -3.92
C PHE A 154 5.96 -10.95 -4.51
N LEU A 155 6.53 -12.10 -4.14
CA LEU A 155 7.87 -12.49 -4.61
C LEU A 155 7.89 -12.72 -6.13
N ASN A 156 6.85 -13.35 -6.68
CA ASN A 156 6.75 -13.60 -8.11
C ASN A 156 6.59 -12.30 -8.90
N THR A 157 5.80 -11.36 -8.39
CA THR A 157 5.62 -10.05 -9.04
C THR A 157 6.87 -9.19 -8.92
N ALA A 158 7.51 -9.14 -7.75
CA ALA A 158 8.78 -8.42 -7.54
C ALA A 158 9.87 -8.89 -8.52
N LYS A 159 10.10 -10.20 -8.62
CA LYS A 159 11.08 -10.79 -9.57
C LYS A 159 10.75 -10.48 -11.02
N ARG A 160 9.47 -10.55 -11.39
CA ARG A 160 9.02 -10.25 -12.74
C ARG A 160 9.25 -8.76 -13.08
N TRP A 161 8.89 -7.87 -12.18
CA TRP A 161 9.04 -6.42 -12.33
C TRP A 161 10.51 -6.00 -12.34
N GLU A 162 11.35 -6.58 -11.47
CA GLU A 162 12.81 -6.42 -11.54
C GLU A 162 13.37 -6.82 -12.91
N GLY A 163 12.85 -7.90 -13.51
CA GLY A 163 13.20 -8.31 -14.86
C GLY A 163 12.89 -7.24 -15.93
N TYR A 164 11.82 -6.46 -15.76
CA TYR A 164 11.46 -5.39 -16.69
C TYR A 164 12.50 -4.28 -16.74
N MET A 165 13.18 -4.01 -15.61
CA MET A 165 14.30 -3.07 -15.55
C MET A 165 15.52 -3.51 -16.37
N GLN A 166 15.57 -4.79 -16.75
CA GLN A 166 16.62 -5.37 -17.60
C GLN A 166 16.14 -5.61 -19.05
N GLY A 167 15.00 -5.02 -19.43
CA GLY A 167 14.43 -5.15 -20.77
C GLY A 167 13.65 -6.45 -21.03
N LYS A 168 13.42 -7.29 -19.99
CA LYS A 168 12.52 -8.44 -20.13
C LYS A 168 11.08 -7.96 -20.30
N ARG A 169 10.26 -8.78 -20.95
CA ARG A 169 8.82 -8.54 -21.11
C ARG A 169 8.06 -9.82 -20.79
N ALA A 170 6.80 -9.70 -20.40
CA ALA A 170 5.90 -10.83 -20.32
C ALA A 170 5.80 -11.52 -21.69
N ALA A 171 5.60 -12.84 -21.67
CA ALA A 171 5.37 -13.59 -22.90
C ALA A 171 4.12 -13.06 -23.62
N HIS A 172 4.17 -13.06 -24.95
CA HIS A 172 3.03 -12.78 -25.82
C HIS A 172 2.54 -14.09 -26.43
N ASN A 173 1.28 -14.13 -26.83
CA ASN A 173 0.63 -15.27 -27.48
C ASN A 173 0.93 -15.36 -28.97
#